data_AF-A0A9E1Q9F0-F1
#
_entry.id   AF-A0A9E1Q9F0-F1
#
_cell.length_a   1.000
_cell.length_b   1.000
_cell.length_c   1.000
_cell.angle_alpha   90.00
_cell.angle_beta   90.00
_cell.angle_gamma   90.00
#
_symmetry.space_group_name_H-M   'P 1'
#
loop_
_entity.id
_entity.type
_entity.pdbx_description
1 polymer ?
#
loop_
_entity_poly.entity_id
_entity_poly.type
_entity_poly.pdbx_seq_one_letter_code
_entity_poly.pdbx_strand_id
1 'polypeptide(L)'
;MKTKHWFEKIPHAVSMLFMIIVFVTLLTYIIPAGEFKRILIEGRNNVIPGSYSIIPSTPIGFLDMFKAIPLGFKAAIEVMFVVFSGGIMFGVMEKTKAIENAVGTFVHKVGRDKKYLAVVIMTFIYGALGVFVGYEHNIALIPIAAVVSLALGGDLVLAAGISVGAVTLGFGLSPINPYTVGIGHKIGELPLFSGALLRSALCFSALSFLAYYNVRYLKKITK
;
A
#
# COMPACT_ATOMS: atom_id res chain seq x y z
N MET A 1 30.51 1.75 26.08
CA MET A 1 29.03 1.86 26.07
C MET A 1 28.63 2.32 24.68
N LYS A 2 28.08 1.46 23.81
CA LYS A 2 27.67 1.88 22.45
C LYS A 2 26.57 2.93 22.60
N THR A 3 26.84 4.17 22.17
CA THR A 3 25.85 5.24 22.11
C THR A 3 24.76 4.83 21.13
N LYS A 4 23.63 4.35 21.65
CA LYS A 4 22.46 4.05 20.82
C LYS A 4 22.01 5.32 20.11
N HIS A 5 21.97 5.26 18.79
CA HIS A 5 21.59 6.42 17.98
C HIS A 5 20.09 6.71 18.12
N TRP A 6 19.68 7.96 17.89
CA TRP A 6 18.30 8.42 18.04
C TRP A 6 17.30 7.66 17.15
N PHE A 7 17.75 7.17 15.99
CA PHE A 7 16.95 6.36 15.05
C PHE A 7 16.75 4.90 15.50
N GLU A 8 17.50 4.41 16.49
CA GLU A 8 17.31 3.07 17.06
C GLU A 8 16.17 3.03 18.09
N LYS A 9 15.55 4.19 18.39
CA LYS A 9 14.45 4.36 19.33
C LYS A 9 13.23 5.01 18.67
N ILE A 10 12.95 4.68 17.41
CA ILE A 10 11.72 5.16 16.78
C ILE A 10 10.54 4.57 17.57
N PRO A 11 9.66 5.43 18.14
CA PRO A 11 8.48 4.98 18.85
C PRO A 11 7.59 4.14 17.94
N HIS A 12 6.84 3.20 18.50
CA HIS A 12 5.86 2.44 17.73
C HIS A 12 4.89 3.38 16.99
N ALA A 13 4.39 3.00 15.81
CA ALA A 13 3.54 3.85 14.98
C ALA A 13 2.32 4.40 15.75
N VAL A 14 1.70 3.57 16.60
CA VAL A 14 0.58 3.99 17.47
C VAL A 14 1.00 5.07 18.46
N SER A 15 2.19 4.95 19.05
CA SER A 15 2.75 5.97 19.96
C SER A 15 3.03 7.27 19.21
N MET A 16 3.55 7.18 17.98
CA MET A 16 3.77 8.36 17.12
C MET A 16 2.44 9.06 16.79
N LEU A 17 1.41 8.32 16.40
CA LEU A 17 0.08 8.86 16.14
C LEU A 17 -0.50 9.55 17.38
N PHE A 18 -0.35 8.95 18.56
CA PHE A 18 -0.79 9.57 19.80
C PHE A 18 -0.03 10.87 20.09
N MET A 19 1.29 10.89 19.90
CA MET A 19 2.09 12.12 20.05
C MET A 19 1.66 13.21 19.06
N ILE A 20 1.32 12.85 17.82
CA ILE A 20 0.78 13.80 16.84
C ILE A 20 -0.56 14.36 17.32
N ILE A 21 -1.47 13.53 17.84
CA ILE A 21 -2.75 13.99 18.40
C ILE A 21 -2.52 15.01 19.52
N VAL A 22 -1.66 14.69 20.50
CA VAL A 22 -1.34 15.60 21.60
C VAL A 22 -0.74 16.90 21.08
N PHE A 23 0.21 16.82 20.15
CA PHE A 23 0.87 17.98 19.57
C PHE A 23 -0.11 18.88 18.82
N VAL A 24 -0.98 18.32 17.98
CA VAL A 24 -1.99 19.08 17.23
C VAL A 24 -3.01 19.71 18.18
N THR A 25 -3.43 19.01 19.24
CA THR A 25 -4.30 19.59 20.28
C THR A 25 -3.66 20.81 20.94
N LEU A 26 -2.38 20.75 21.31
CA LEU A 26 -1.68 21.91 21.86
C LEU A 26 -1.61 23.08 20.87
N LEU A 27 -1.38 22.78 19.57
CA LEU A 27 -1.38 23.81 18.53
C LEU A 27 -2.73 24.52 18.39
N THR A 28 -3.86 23.88 18.72
CA THR A 28 -5.18 24.55 18.68
C THR A 28 -5.34 25.70 19.67
N TYR A 29 -4.47 25.79 20.69
CA TYR A 29 -4.45 26.92 21.63
C TYR A 29 -3.57 28.09 21.15
N ILE A 30 -2.63 27.82 20.25
CA ILE A 30 -1.64 28.80 19.78
C ILE A 30 -2.06 29.36 18.42
N ILE A 31 -2.60 28.52 17.54
CA ILE A 31 -2.95 28.88 16.17
C ILE A 31 -4.41 29.34 16.12
N PRO A 32 -4.72 30.56 15.66
CA PRO A 32 -6.09 31.04 15.54
C PRO A 32 -6.86 30.23 14.50
N ALA A 33 -8.12 29.92 14.81
CA ALA A 33 -9.01 29.26 13.88
C ALA A 33 -9.33 30.18 12.70
N GLY A 34 -9.20 29.66 11.48
CA GLY A 34 -9.49 30.42 10.26
C GLY A 34 -10.19 29.57 9.22
N GLU A 35 -11.00 30.23 8.40
CA GLU A 35 -11.78 29.61 7.35
C GLU A 35 -11.60 30.37 6.04
N PHE A 36 -11.59 29.62 4.94
CA PHE A 36 -11.67 30.17 3.59
C PHE A 36 -13.08 30.00 3.05
N LYS A 37 -13.60 31.02 2.37
CA LYS A 37 -14.86 30.88 1.63
C LYS A 37 -14.66 29.90 0.48
N ARG A 38 -15.58 28.94 0.38
CA ARG A 38 -15.59 27.93 -0.68
C ARG A 38 -16.79 28.17 -1.60
N ILE A 39 -16.57 28.00 -2.89
CA ILE A 39 -17.64 28.02 -3.91
C ILE A 39 -17.64 26.71 -4.67
N LEU A 40 -18.83 26.24 -4.99
CA LEU A 40 -19.03 24.98 -5.70
C LEU A 40 -18.84 25.25 -7.20
N ILE A 41 -17.67 24.89 -7.72
CA ILE A 41 -17.36 24.95 -9.16
C ILE A 41 -17.18 23.51 -9.63
N GLU A 42 -17.97 23.07 -10.60
CA GLU A 42 -17.90 21.74 -11.19
C GLU A 42 -17.99 20.59 -10.16
N GLY A 43 -18.83 20.74 -9.13
CA GLY A 43 -19.00 19.71 -8.10
C GLY A 43 -17.86 19.62 -7.08
N ARG A 44 -16.89 20.54 -7.12
CA ARG A 44 -15.78 20.63 -6.14
C ARG A 44 -15.86 21.91 -5.32
N ASN A 45 -15.53 21.82 -4.04
CA ASN A 45 -15.48 22.97 -3.14
C ASN A 45 -14.15 23.71 -3.31
N ASN A 46 -14.13 24.67 -4.24
CA ASN A 46 -12.94 25.47 -4.52
C ASN A 46 -12.82 26.66 -3.56
N VAL A 47 -11.64 26.85 -3.00
CA VAL A 47 -11.31 27.97 -2.11
C VAL A 47 -11.18 29.26 -2.92
N ILE A 48 -11.88 30.33 -2.50
CA ILE A 48 -11.71 31.66 -3.08
C ILE A 48 -10.38 32.26 -2.58
N PRO A 49 -9.42 32.60 -3.46
CA PRO A 49 -8.16 33.23 -3.07
C PRO A 49 -8.40 34.55 -2.31
N GLY A 50 -7.64 34.80 -1.24
CA GLY A 50 -7.74 36.03 -0.45
C GLY A 50 -8.97 36.13 0.47
N SER A 51 -9.84 35.10 0.52
CA SER A 51 -11.05 35.10 1.34
C SER A 51 -10.85 34.61 2.79
N TYR A 52 -9.60 34.52 3.24
CA TYR A 52 -9.29 34.05 4.60
C TYR A 52 -9.91 34.96 5.64
N SER A 53 -10.66 34.37 6.57
CA SER A 53 -11.23 35.08 7.71
C SER A 53 -10.96 34.30 9.00
N ILE A 54 -10.59 35.02 10.05
CA ILE A 54 -10.41 34.45 11.39
C ILE A 54 -11.79 34.27 12.01
N ILE A 55 -12.04 33.09 12.55
CA ILE A 55 -13.29 32.73 13.23
C ILE A 55 -13.06 32.61 14.74
N PRO A 56 -14.13 32.61 15.56
CA PRO A 56 -13.99 32.38 16.99
C PRO A 56 -13.22 31.09 17.27
N SER A 57 -12.22 31.16 18.14
CA SER A 57 -11.35 30.03 18.44
C SER A 57 -12.11 28.93 19.16
N THR A 58 -11.97 27.69 18.68
CA THR A 58 -12.58 26.49 19.25
C THR A 58 -11.49 25.49 19.65
N PRO A 59 -10.69 25.79 20.71
CA PRO A 59 -9.60 24.92 21.14
C PRO A 59 -10.14 23.56 21.57
N ILE A 60 -9.43 22.49 21.22
CA ILE A 60 -9.84 21.13 21.54
C ILE A 60 -9.53 20.86 23.02
N GLY A 61 -10.56 20.58 23.82
CA GLY A 61 -10.40 20.21 25.22
C GLY A 61 -9.67 18.89 25.42
N PHE A 62 -9.11 18.66 26.62
CA PHE A 62 -8.35 17.45 26.94
C PHE A 62 -9.14 16.15 26.71
N LEU A 63 -10.42 16.11 27.07
CA LEU A 63 -11.28 14.94 26.84
C LEU A 63 -11.74 14.83 25.38
N ASP A 64 -11.89 15.97 24.68
CA ASP A 64 -12.26 15.99 23.26
C ASP A 64 -11.13 15.51 22.36
N MET A 65 -9.88 15.68 22.78
CA MET A 65 -8.71 15.09 22.13
C MET A 65 -8.88 13.57 21.96
N PHE A 66 -9.38 12.88 22.98
CA PHE A 66 -9.60 11.43 22.90
C PHE A 66 -10.72 11.05 21.93
N LYS A 67 -11.65 11.97 21.60
CA LYS A 67 -12.68 11.74 20.56
C LYS A 67 -12.09 11.69 19.15
N ALA A 68 -10.90 12.25 18.92
CA ALA A 68 -10.22 12.16 17.63
C ALA A 68 -9.95 10.71 17.21
N ILE A 69 -9.69 9.82 18.18
CA ILE A 69 -9.44 8.40 17.94
C ILE A 69 -10.68 7.71 17.32
N PRO A 70 -11.85 7.64 17.98
CA PRO A 70 -13.03 7.00 17.41
C PRO A 70 -13.54 7.71 16.15
N LEU A 71 -13.39 9.03 16.03
CA LEU A 71 -13.70 9.75 14.78
C LEU A 71 -12.79 9.33 13.63
N GLY A 72 -11.49 9.12 13.89
CA GLY A 72 -10.54 8.57 12.93
C GLY A 72 -10.93 7.17 12.47
N PHE A 73 -11.32 6.29 13.41
CA PHE A 73 -11.86 4.96 13.07
C PHE A 73 -13.11 5.05 12.20
N LYS A 74 -14.03 5.97 12.50
CA LYS A 74 -15.23 6.20 11.68
C LYS A 74 -14.87 6.64 10.25
N ALA A 75 -13.88 7.52 10.09
CA ALA A 75 -13.41 7.95 8.78
C ALA A 75 -12.68 6.83 8.00
N ALA A 76 -12.03 5.91 8.70
CA ALA A 76 -11.28 4.80 8.12
C ALA A 76 -12.10 3.51 7.94
N ILE A 77 -13.40 3.49 8.28
CA ILE A 77 -14.21 2.26 8.36
C ILE A 77 -14.22 1.46 7.06
N GLU A 78 -14.32 2.14 5.92
CA GLU A 78 -14.33 1.48 4.61
C GLU A 78 -13.00 0.76 4.33
N VAL A 79 -11.88 1.42 4.63
CA VAL A 79 -10.54 0.85 4.47
C VAL A 79 -10.36 -0.36 5.39
N MET A 80 -10.77 -0.22 6.66
CA MET A 80 -10.71 -1.33 7.63
C MET A 80 -11.53 -2.53 7.16
N PHE A 81 -12.73 -2.30 6.60
CA PHE A 81 -13.58 -3.40 6.13
C PHE A 81 -12.95 -4.16 4.95
N VAL A 82 -12.32 -3.45 4.00
CA VAL A 82 -11.61 -4.11 2.89
C VAL A 82 -10.39 -4.89 3.40
N VAL A 83 -9.61 -4.32 4.34
CA VAL A 83 -8.47 -5.02 4.96
C VAL A 83 -8.92 -6.27 5.70
N PHE A 84 -9.97 -6.18 6.53
CA PHE A 84 -10.49 -7.35 7.26
C PHE A 84 -11.05 -8.41 6.32
N SER A 85 -11.85 -8.01 5.32
CA SER A 85 -12.44 -8.94 4.35
C SER A 85 -11.36 -9.64 3.53
N GLY A 86 -10.36 -8.90 3.07
CA GLY A 86 -9.18 -9.46 2.39
C GLY A 86 -8.44 -10.43 3.30
N GLY A 87 -8.13 -10.04 4.54
CA GLY A 87 -7.48 -10.89 5.52
C GLY A 87 -8.24 -12.19 5.80
N ILE A 88 -9.57 -12.14 5.93
CA ILE A 88 -10.42 -13.33 6.11
C ILE A 88 -10.34 -14.24 4.88
N MET A 89 -10.49 -13.68 3.68
CA MET A 89 -10.42 -14.44 2.43
C MET A 89 -9.07 -15.15 2.30
N PHE A 90 -7.96 -14.42 2.50
CA PHE A 90 -6.62 -15.00 2.44
C PHE A 90 -6.40 -16.05 3.52
N GLY A 91 -6.86 -15.81 4.75
CA GLY A 91 -6.78 -16.80 5.83
C GLY A 91 -7.52 -18.10 5.52
N VAL A 92 -8.68 -18.03 4.84
CA VAL A 92 -9.41 -19.20 4.36
C VAL A 92 -8.65 -19.90 3.22
N MET A 93 -8.10 -19.14 2.27
CA MET A 93 -7.33 -19.69 1.15
C MET A 93 -6.04 -20.38 1.63
N GLU A 94 -5.38 -19.85 2.65
CA GLU A 94 -4.21 -20.45 3.30
C GLU A 94 -4.59 -21.73 4.05
N LYS A 95 -5.65 -21.69 4.89
CA LYS A 95 -6.15 -22.88 5.59
C LYS A 95 -6.54 -24.02 4.64
N THR A 96 -7.09 -23.69 3.47
CA THR A 96 -7.50 -24.68 2.46
C THR A 96 -6.34 -25.16 1.58
N LYS A 97 -5.13 -24.60 1.76
CA LYS A 97 -3.97 -24.82 0.89
C LYS A 97 -4.23 -24.50 -0.58
N ALA A 98 -5.24 -23.67 -0.86
CA ALA A 98 -5.65 -23.37 -2.22
C ALA A 98 -4.53 -22.64 -2.98
N ILE A 99 -3.81 -21.75 -2.28
CA ILE A 99 -2.71 -20.97 -2.84
C ILE A 99 -1.52 -21.88 -3.17
N GLU A 100 -1.14 -22.74 -2.23
CA GLU A 100 -0.05 -23.70 -2.36
C GLU A 100 -0.33 -24.71 -3.47
N ASN A 101 -1.57 -25.19 -3.58
CA ASN A 101 -1.99 -26.10 -4.64
C ASN A 101 -2.00 -25.41 -6.01
N ALA A 102 -2.48 -24.17 -6.10
CA ALA A 102 -2.46 -23.39 -7.33
C ALA A 102 -1.03 -23.15 -7.82
N VAL A 103 -0.13 -22.78 -6.90
CA VAL A 103 1.27 -22.53 -7.23
C VAL A 103 2.04 -23.83 -7.51
N GLY A 104 1.82 -24.89 -6.74
CA GLY A 104 2.40 -26.21 -7.00
C GLY A 104 2.00 -26.74 -8.38
N THR A 105 0.72 -26.57 -8.76
CA THR A 105 0.22 -26.91 -10.10
C THR A 105 0.89 -26.07 -11.18
N PHE A 106 1.04 -24.76 -10.95
CA PHE A 106 1.70 -23.85 -11.88
C PHE A 106 3.18 -24.24 -12.11
N VAL A 107 3.93 -24.50 -11.04
CA VAL A 107 5.33 -24.92 -11.11
C VAL A 107 5.47 -26.26 -11.82
N HIS A 108 4.60 -27.23 -11.52
CA HIS A 108 4.65 -28.56 -12.15
C HIS A 108 4.38 -28.48 -13.66
N LYS A 109 3.48 -27.59 -14.09
CA LYS A 109 3.02 -27.49 -15.48
C LYS A 109 3.89 -26.57 -16.35
N VAL A 110 4.51 -25.54 -15.76
CA VAL A 110 5.25 -24.48 -16.49
C VAL A 110 6.75 -24.51 -16.20
N GLY A 111 7.17 -24.99 -15.03
CA GLY A 111 8.52 -24.80 -14.51
C GLY A 111 9.64 -25.58 -15.19
N ARG A 112 9.34 -26.69 -15.88
CA ARG A 112 10.37 -27.52 -16.52
C ARG A 112 10.83 -26.98 -17.88
N ASP A 113 9.91 -26.61 -18.77
CA ASP A 113 10.28 -26.23 -20.15
C ASP A 113 10.40 -24.71 -20.36
N LYS A 114 9.78 -23.88 -19.49
CA LYS A 114 9.69 -22.43 -19.68
C LYS A 114 9.98 -21.63 -18.41
N LYS A 115 11.07 -21.96 -17.70
CA LYS A 115 11.47 -21.30 -16.44
C LYS A 115 11.49 -19.76 -16.50
N TYR A 116 11.94 -19.16 -17.61
CA TYR A 116 11.95 -17.70 -17.77
C TYR A 116 10.54 -17.11 -17.88
N LEU A 117 9.63 -17.81 -18.55
CA LEU A 117 8.23 -17.40 -18.66
C LEU A 117 7.53 -17.48 -17.30
N ALA A 118 7.85 -18.51 -16.51
CA ALA A 118 7.34 -18.65 -15.15
C ALA A 118 7.71 -17.45 -14.27
N VAL A 119 8.97 -16.98 -14.34
CA VAL A 119 9.42 -15.77 -13.61
C VAL A 119 8.62 -14.53 -14.02
N VAL A 120 8.41 -14.32 -15.32
CA VAL A 120 7.63 -13.18 -15.81
C VAL A 120 6.20 -13.23 -15.29
N ILE A 121 5.52 -14.36 -15.48
CA ILE A 121 4.12 -14.54 -15.05
C ILE A 121 4.00 -14.33 -13.54
N MET A 122 4.90 -14.91 -12.75
CA MET A 122 4.89 -14.75 -11.29
C MET A 122 5.12 -13.30 -10.88
N THR A 123 6.04 -12.58 -11.54
CA THR A 123 6.27 -11.15 -11.26
C THR A 123 4.98 -10.34 -11.53
N PHE A 124 4.26 -10.64 -12.62
CA PHE A 124 2.98 -9.97 -12.90
C PHE A 124 1.86 -10.36 -11.93
N ILE A 125 1.78 -11.61 -11.48
CA ILE A 125 0.80 -12.05 -10.48
C ILE A 125 1.02 -11.32 -9.16
N TYR A 126 2.25 -11.28 -8.66
CA TYR A 126 2.57 -10.54 -7.43
C TYR A 126 2.39 -9.03 -7.58
N GLY A 127 2.70 -8.47 -8.75
CA GLY A 127 2.39 -7.09 -9.07
C GLY A 127 0.89 -6.79 -9.05
N ALA A 128 0.08 -7.66 -9.65
CA ALA A 128 -1.38 -7.57 -9.62
C ALA A 128 -1.90 -7.67 -8.18
N LEU A 129 -1.38 -8.59 -7.37
CA LEU A 129 -1.72 -8.68 -5.95
C LEU A 129 -1.39 -7.38 -5.21
N GLY A 130 -0.29 -6.69 -5.51
CA GLY A 130 -0.03 -5.34 -4.97
C GLY A 130 -1.05 -4.29 -5.42
N VAL A 131 -1.50 -4.35 -6.68
CA VAL A 131 -2.51 -3.45 -7.25
C VAL A 131 -3.87 -3.62 -6.59
N PHE A 132 -4.34 -4.86 -6.45
CA PHE A 132 -5.70 -5.18 -6.00
C PHE A 132 -5.82 -5.34 -4.47
N VAL A 133 -4.83 -5.99 -3.85
CA VAL A 133 -4.93 -6.48 -2.47
C VAL A 133 -4.19 -5.58 -1.50
N GLY A 134 -3.14 -4.86 -1.92
CA GLY A 134 -2.31 -4.05 -1.02
C GLY A 134 -1.00 -4.74 -0.65
N TYR A 135 -0.18 -4.08 0.16
CA TYR A 135 1.16 -4.59 0.46
C TYR A 135 1.13 -5.63 1.58
N GLU A 136 0.36 -5.34 2.62
CA GLU A 136 0.37 -5.98 3.93
C GLU A 136 -0.09 -7.44 3.86
N HIS A 137 -1.13 -7.72 3.08
CA HIS A 137 -1.69 -9.06 2.93
C HIS A 137 -0.78 -10.02 2.15
N ASN A 138 0.09 -9.49 1.29
CA ASN A 138 0.92 -10.31 0.41
C ASN A 138 2.19 -10.83 1.09
N ILE A 139 2.49 -10.39 2.32
CA ILE A 139 3.63 -10.89 3.10
C ILE A 139 3.53 -12.40 3.32
N ALA A 140 2.31 -12.92 3.54
CA ALA A 140 2.05 -14.35 3.69
C ALA A 140 2.39 -15.18 2.44
N LEU A 141 2.42 -14.55 1.26
CA LEU A 141 2.69 -15.23 -0.01
C LEU A 141 4.19 -15.30 -0.34
N ILE A 142 5.04 -14.50 0.31
CA ILE A 142 6.48 -14.46 0.04
C ILE A 142 7.15 -15.85 0.11
N PRO A 143 6.86 -16.73 1.09
CA PRO A 143 7.45 -18.08 1.13
C PRO A 143 7.16 -18.91 -0.12
N ILE A 144 5.99 -18.70 -0.74
CA ILE A 144 5.60 -19.41 -1.95
C ILE A 144 6.48 -18.98 -3.12
N ALA A 145 6.74 -17.69 -3.27
CA ALA A 145 7.70 -17.20 -4.27
C ALA A 145 9.12 -17.75 -4.03
N ALA A 146 9.52 -17.96 -2.78
CA ALA A 146 10.79 -18.61 -2.45
C ALA A 146 10.85 -20.05 -2.95
N VAL A 147 9.82 -20.85 -2.67
CA VAL A 147 9.72 -22.23 -3.14
C VAL A 147 9.75 -22.30 -4.68
N VAL A 148 8.99 -21.43 -5.35
CA VAL A 148 8.97 -21.36 -6.82
C VAL A 148 10.34 -20.98 -7.37
N SER A 149 10.97 -19.93 -6.81
CA SER A 149 12.28 -19.47 -7.28
C SER A 149 13.33 -20.58 -7.19
N LEU A 150 13.40 -21.27 -6.05
CA LEU A 150 14.33 -22.37 -5.83
C LEU A 150 14.03 -23.55 -6.78
N ALA A 151 12.75 -23.90 -6.99
CA ALA A 151 12.36 -24.98 -7.90
C ALA A 151 12.73 -24.71 -9.37
N LEU A 152 12.81 -23.43 -9.77
CA LEU A 152 13.23 -23.01 -11.11
C LEU A 152 14.76 -22.93 -11.29
N GLY A 153 15.54 -23.25 -10.25
CA GLY A 153 17.00 -23.12 -10.23
C GLY A 153 17.49 -21.70 -9.93
N GLY A 154 16.64 -20.89 -9.29
CA GLY A 154 16.97 -19.56 -8.77
C GLY A 154 17.40 -19.57 -7.31
N ASP A 155 17.39 -18.39 -6.68
CA ASP A 155 17.75 -18.18 -5.28
C ASP A 155 16.68 -17.34 -4.53
N LEU A 156 16.95 -17.01 -3.26
CA LEU A 156 16.06 -16.18 -2.45
C LEU A 156 16.05 -14.70 -2.90
N VAL A 157 17.09 -14.23 -3.58
CA VAL A 157 17.14 -12.86 -4.13
C VAL A 157 16.15 -12.71 -5.27
N LEU A 158 16.12 -13.69 -6.18
CA LEU A 158 15.11 -13.77 -7.23
C LEU A 158 13.70 -13.89 -6.65
N ALA A 159 13.53 -14.67 -5.57
CA ALA A 159 12.26 -14.77 -4.87
C ALA A 159 11.77 -13.42 -4.33
N ALA A 160 12.67 -12.65 -3.71
CA ALA A 160 12.38 -11.30 -3.23
C ALA A 160 12.05 -10.35 -4.39
N GLY A 161 12.75 -10.46 -5.52
CA GLY A 161 12.46 -9.69 -6.73
C GLY A 161 11.07 -10.01 -7.33
N ILE A 162 10.69 -11.29 -7.38
CA ILE A 162 9.39 -11.74 -7.89
C ILE A 162 8.26 -11.34 -6.95
N SER A 163 8.47 -11.41 -5.63
CA SER A 163 7.43 -11.16 -4.63
C SER A 163 7.48 -9.74 -4.09
N VAL A 164 8.37 -9.46 -3.15
CA VAL A 164 8.50 -8.17 -2.46
C VAL A 164 8.63 -7.03 -3.46
N GLY A 165 9.52 -7.15 -4.44
CA GLY A 165 9.72 -6.13 -5.47
C GLY A 165 8.46 -5.87 -6.30
N ALA A 166 7.82 -6.93 -6.80
CA ALA A 166 6.64 -6.79 -7.64
C ALA A 166 5.43 -6.24 -6.87
N VAL A 167 5.18 -6.72 -5.65
CA VAL A 167 4.11 -6.20 -4.78
C VAL A 167 4.35 -4.72 -4.47
N THR A 168 5.60 -4.33 -4.18
CA THR A 168 5.95 -2.93 -3.92
C THR A 168 5.62 -2.04 -5.11
N LEU A 169 6.03 -2.43 -6.31
CA LEU A 169 5.74 -1.68 -7.54
C LEU A 169 4.24 -1.64 -7.84
N GLY A 170 3.56 -2.78 -7.73
CA GLY A 170 2.13 -2.89 -7.93
C GLY A 170 1.32 -2.02 -6.97
N PHE A 171 1.70 -2.00 -5.70
CA PHE A 171 1.07 -1.17 -4.67
C PHE A 171 1.35 0.32 -4.88
N GLY A 172 2.62 0.68 -5.08
CA GLY A 172 3.05 2.07 -5.20
C GLY A 172 2.57 2.77 -6.48
N LEU A 173 2.50 2.05 -7.59
CA LEU A 173 2.06 2.58 -8.89
C LEU A 173 0.62 2.18 -9.24
N SER A 174 -0.15 1.69 -8.27
CA SER A 174 -1.48 1.14 -8.54
C SER A 174 -2.43 2.17 -9.18
N PRO A 175 -3.17 1.81 -10.24
CA PRO A 175 -4.20 2.67 -10.80
C PRO A 175 -5.51 2.69 -10.00
N ILE A 176 -5.77 1.63 -9.21
CA ILE A 176 -7.10 1.37 -8.64
C ILE A 176 -7.09 0.94 -7.17
N ASN A 177 -5.91 0.91 -6.53
CA ASN A 177 -5.83 0.43 -5.15
C ASN A 177 -6.65 1.32 -4.22
N PRO A 178 -7.61 0.74 -3.46
CA PRO A 178 -8.50 1.52 -2.61
C PRO A 178 -7.77 2.19 -1.43
N TYR A 179 -6.66 1.61 -0.97
CA TYR A 179 -5.87 2.09 0.16
C TYR A 179 -5.00 3.29 -0.19
N THR A 180 -4.52 3.38 -1.43
CA THR A 180 -3.67 4.50 -1.86
C THR A 180 -4.48 5.52 -2.66
N VAL A 181 -4.92 5.13 -3.85
CA VAL A 181 -5.63 6.00 -4.79
C VAL A 181 -7.03 6.33 -4.28
N GLY A 182 -7.74 5.35 -3.72
CA GLY A 182 -9.08 5.56 -3.17
C GLY A 182 -9.11 6.61 -2.06
N ILE A 183 -8.23 6.47 -1.06
CA ILE A 183 -8.10 7.44 0.03
C ILE A 183 -7.64 8.80 -0.52
N GLY A 184 -6.61 8.82 -1.37
CA GLY A 184 -6.08 10.06 -1.94
C GLY A 184 -7.11 10.86 -2.73
N HIS A 185 -7.94 10.20 -3.55
CA HIS A 185 -9.00 10.86 -4.31
C HIS A 185 -10.13 11.37 -3.41
N LYS A 186 -10.48 10.63 -2.35
CA LYS A 186 -11.47 11.12 -1.37
C LYS A 186 -10.99 12.39 -0.66
N ILE A 187 -9.72 12.41 -0.22
CA ILE A 187 -9.14 13.59 0.42
C ILE A 187 -9.06 14.77 -0.55
N GLY A 188 -8.68 14.50 -1.81
CA GLY A 188 -8.55 15.53 -2.83
C GLY A 188 -9.87 15.96 -3.50
N GLU A 189 -11.02 15.42 -3.08
CA GLU A 189 -12.32 15.61 -3.74
C GLU A 189 -12.26 15.38 -5.27
N LEU A 190 -11.47 14.38 -5.69
CA LEU A 190 -11.28 14.03 -7.10
C LEU A 190 -12.19 12.86 -7.52
N PRO A 191 -12.61 12.81 -8.81
CA PRO A 191 -13.30 11.64 -9.35
C PRO A 191 -12.48 10.37 -9.13
N LEU A 192 -13.13 9.30 -8.68
CA LEU A 192 -12.49 8.00 -8.52
C LEU A 192 -11.86 7.54 -9.83
N PHE A 193 -10.66 6.96 -9.74
CA PHE A 193 -9.85 6.52 -10.88
C PHE A 193 -9.44 7.61 -11.90
N SER A 194 -9.54 8.90 -11.53
CA SER A 194 -8.94 9.98 -12.31
C SER A 194 -7.43 9.74 -12.52
N GLY A 195 -7.00 9.65 -13.78
CA GLY A 195 -5.61 9.32 -14.14
C GLY A 195 -5.24 7.83 -14.05
N ALA A 196 -6.22 6.92 -14.03
CA ALA A 196 -5.96 5.48 -14.00
C ALA A 196 -5.17 4.99 -15.22
N LEU A 197 -5.41 5.55 -16.42
CA LEU A 197 -4.68 5.15 -17.63
C LEU A 197 -3.17 5.38 -17.51
N LEU A 198 -2.77 6.57 -17.04
CA LEU A 198 -1.36 6.92 -16.82
C LEU A 198 -0.74 5.99 -15.76
N ARG A 199 -1.43 5.77 -14.64
CA ARG A 199 -0.96 4.87 -13.57
C ARG A 199 -0.84 3.43 -14.05
N SER A 200 -1.78 2.94 -14.85
CA SER A 200 -1.73 1.62 -15.46
C SER A 200 -0.52 1.48 -16.38
N ALA A 201 -0.22 2.50 -17.20
CA ALA A 201 0.96 2.50 -18.06
C ALA A 201 2.28 2.50 -17.24
N LEU A 202 2.35 3.29 -16.17
CA LEU A 202 3.51 3.33 -15.26
C LEU A 202 3.68 2.01 -14.50
N CYS A 203 2.60 1.45 -13.96
CA CYS A 203 2.61 0.17 -13.26
C CYS A 203 3.05 -0.97 -14.19
N PHE A 204 2.46 -1.04 -15.39
CA PHE A 204 2.79 -2.05 -16.37
C PHE A 204 4.24 -1.95 -16.86
N SER A 205 4.73 -0.74 -17.13
CA SER A 205 6.12 -0.53 -17.56
C SER A 205 7.12 -0.86 -16.44
N ALA A 206 6.84 -0.47 -15.20
CA ALA A 206 7.68 -0.79 -14.06
C ALA A 206 7.73 -2.31 -13.78
N LEU A 207 6.58 -2.99 -13.82
CA LEU A 207 6.51 -4.45 -13.67
C LEU A 207 7.21 -5.17 -14.82
N SER A 208 7.07 -4.68 -16.06
CA SER A 208 7.79 -5.22 -17.22
C SER A 208 9.31 -5.08 -17.06
N PHE A 209 9.77 -3.93 -16.58
CA PHE A 209 11.18 -3.67 -16.32
C PHE A 209 11.72 -4.59 -15.21
N LEU A 210 10.97 -4.76 -14.12
CA LEU A 210 11.32 -5.69 -13.05
C LEU A 210 11.35 -7.14 -13.54
N ALA A 211 10.35 -7.57 -14.33
CA ALA A 211 10.30 -8.92 -14.90
C ALA A 211 11.50 -9.17 -15.82
N TYR A 212 11.88 -8.19 -16.65
CA TYR A 212 13.10 -8.24 -17.47
C TYR A 212 14.35 -8.42 -16.60
N TYR A 213 14.48 -7.64 -15.52
CA TYR A 213 15.62 -7.73 -14.61
C TYR A 213 15.67 -9.08 -13.88
N ASN A 214 14.54 -9.58 -13.38
CA ASN A 214 14.42 -10.89 -12.73
C ASN A 214 14.83 -12.03 -13.68
N VAL A 215 14.40 -11.99 -14.94
CA VAL A 215 14.81 -12.97 -15.96
C VAL A 215 16.31 -12.88 -16.26
N ARG A 216 16.83 -11.65 -16.40
CA ARG A 216 18.28 -11.43 -16.62
C ARG A 216 19.09 -11.95 -15.44
N TYR A 217 18.63 -11.72 -14.22
CA TYR A 217 19.25 -12.21 -13.00
C TYR A 217 19.25 -13.74 -12.96
N LEU A 218 18.10 -14.38 -13.22
CA LEU A 218 18.02 -15.85 -13.30
C LEU A 218 18.99 -16.42 -14.35
N LYS A 219 19.08 -15.81 -15.55
CA LYS A 219 20.04 -16.22 -16.58
C LYS A 219 21.50 -16.14 -16.14
N LYS A 220 21.82 -15.20 -15.24
CA LYS A 220 23.19 -15.00 -14.74
C LYS A 220 23.56 -16.04 -13.69
N ILE A 221 22.62 -16.44 -12.83
CA ILE A 221 22.87 -17.40 -11.74
C ILE A 221 22.77 -18.87 -12.19
N THR A 222 22.03 -19.15 -13.27
CA THR A 222 21.93 -20.51 -13.83
C THR A 222 22.92 -20.78 -14.97
N LYS A 223 23.81 -19.83 -15.26
CA LYS A 223 24.96 -20.02 -16.17
C LYS A 223 26.14 -20.52 -15.36
#